data_AF-A0A7V5XGJ9-F1
#
_entry.id   AF-A0A7V5XGJ9-F1
#
_cell.length_a   1.000
_cell.length_b   1.000
_cell.length_c   1.000
_cell.angle_alpha   90.00
_cell.angle_beta   90.00
_cell.angle_gamma   90.00
#
_symmetry.space_group_name_H-M   'P 1'
#
loop_
_entity.id
_entity.type
_entity.pdbx_description
1 polymer ?
#
loop_
_entity_poly.entity_id
_entity_poly.type
_entity_poly.pdbx_seq_one_letter_code
_entity_poly.pdbx_strand_id
1 'polypeptide(L)'
;MKINKNFGSWRVFGETFLLKAEEIGYYLISIGLLIGFAILVFDGFKILLNIFSYENFSQAAILFLDKILIALIFIEIFYTVQVALLEKSAIKCVEPFLLVAITALVRRLLILSFEISHVQDVPIEKIKYSLIELVGIGFLILALIWGLILLRKTRREKNESQK
;
A
#
# COMPACT_ATOMS: atom_id res chain seq x y z
N MET A 1 45.35 36.42 0.53
CA MET A 1 43.99 36.51 -0.06
C MET A 1 43.20 35.30 0.41
N LYS A 2 42.32 35.47 1.42
CA LYS A 2 41.52 34.39 2.03
C LYS A 2 40.31 34.09 1.13
N ILE A 3 40.32 32.96 0.44
CA ILE A 3 39.16 32.48 -0.34
C ILE A 3 38.24 31.69 0.60
N ASN A 4 36.96 31.96 0.42
CA ASN A 4 35.85 31.87 1.36
C ASN A 4 35.39 30.44 1.67
N LYS A 5 35.05 30.19 2.94
CA LYS A 5 34.67 28.89 3.53
C LYS A 5 33.14 28.72 3.61
N ASN A 6 32.39 29.17 2.60
CA ASN A 6 30.92 29.36 2.69
C ASN A 6 30.06 28.39 1.86
N PHE A 7 30.63 27.32 1.29
CA PHE A 7 29.87 26.34 0.48
C PHE A 7 29.19 25.22 1.29
N GLY A 8 29.48 25.11 2.59
CA GLY A 8 28.94 24.06 3.46
C GLY A 8 27.54 24.32 4.02
N SER A 9 27.12 25.59 4.20
CA SER A 9 25.85 25.91 4.89
C SER A 9 24.61 25.71 4.01
N TRP A 10 24.73 25.84 2.68
CA TRP A 10 23.61 25.69 1.75
C TRP A 10 23.10 24.24 1.63
N ARG A 11 23.98 23.22 1.73
CA ARG A 11 23.57 21.81 1.75
C ARG A 11 22.81 21.44 3.03
N VAL A 12 23.28 21.93 4.18
CA VAL A 12 22.65 21.64 5.49
C VAL A 12 21.27 22.28 5.60
N PHE A 13 21.07 23.46 5.01
CA PHE A 13 19.75 24.10 4.94
C PHE A 13 18.76 23.31 4.07
N GLY A 14 19.20 22.82 2.90
CA GLY A 14 18.38 21.97 2.04
C GLY A 14 17.98 20.65 2.71
N GLU A 15 18.93 19.98 3.38
CA GLU A 15 18.68 18.71 4.09
C GLU A 15 17.71 18.89 5.26
N THR A 16 17.83 19.96 6.04
CA THR A 16 16.91 20.24 7.16
C THR A 16 15.51 20.64 6.72
N PHE A 17 15.36 21.32 5.58
CA PHE A 17 14.06 21.63 5.01
C PHE A 17 13.35 20.37 4.48
N LEU A 18 14.09 19.50 3.79
CA LEU A 18 13.56 18.23 3.27
C LEU A 18 13.10 17.30 4.39
N LEU A 19 13.88 17.18 5.47
CA LEU A 19 13.52 16.36 6.62
C LEU A 19 12.24 16.86 7.32
N LYS A 20 12.07 18.18 7.46
CA LYS A 20 10.83 18.77 8.00
C LYS A 20 9.63 18.55 7.07
N ALA A 21 9.83 18.69 5.76
CA ALA A 21 8.77 18.48 4.78
C ALA A 21 8.31 17.00 4.76
N GLU A 22 9.26 16.07 4.88
CA GLU A 22 9.00 14.64 5.00
C GLU A 22 8.17 14.32 6.26
N GLU A 23 8.59 14.83 7.42
CA GLU A 23 7.87 14.63 8.69
C GLU A 23 6.43 15.18 8.62
N ILE A 24 6.25 16.39 8.09
CA ILE A 24 4.91 16.99 7.88
C ILE A 24 4.08 16.14 6.91
N GLY A 25 4.69 15.66 5.83
CA GLY A 25 4.05 14.80 4.85
C GLY A 25 3.50 13.52 5.48
N TYR A 26 4.29 12.83 6.28
CA TYR A 26 3.82 11.62 6.96
C TYR A 26 2.71 11.91 7.97
N TYR A 27 2.78 12.99 8.75
CA TYR A 27 1.70 13.37 9.66
C TYR A 27 0.39 13.66 8.91
N LEU A 28 0.46 14.39 7.80
CA LEU A 28 -0.71 14.68 6.97
C LEU A 28 -1.32 13.39 6.40
N ILE A 29 -0.49 12.49 5.88
CA ILE A 29 -0.94 11.20 5.34
C ILE A 29 -1.58 10.36 6.46
N SER A 30 -0.95 10.25 7.64
CA SER A 30 -1.50 9.51 8.77
C SER A 30 -2.86 10.05 9.22
N ILE A 31 -3.03 11.36 9.33
CA ILE A 31 -4.31 11.98 9.70
C ILE A 31 -5.36 11.69 8.64
N GLY A 32 -5.03 11.87 7.36
CA GLY A 32 -5.92 11.59 6.25
C GLY A 32 -6.38 10.12 6.21
N LEU A 33 -5.45 9.19 6.46
CA LEU A 33 -5.76 7.77 6.56
C LEU A 33 -6.69 7.45 7.72
N LEU A 34 -6.47 8.04 8.90
CA LEU A 34 -7.29 7.81 10.07
C LEU A 34 -8.72 8.30 9.84
N ILE A 35 -8.89 9.49 9.26
CA ILE A 35 -10.20 10.04 8.90
C ILE A 35 -10.89 9.14 7.86
N GLY A 36 -10.20 8.77 6.78
CA GLY A 36 -10.77 7.92 5.75
C GLY A 36 -11.18 6.54 6.28
N PHE A 37 -10.36 5.96 7.16
CA PHE A 37 -10.67 4.69 7.83
C PHE A 37 -11.93 4.82 8.71
N ALA A 38 -12.06 5.89 9.49
CA ALA A 38 -13.23 6.13 10.32
C ALA A 38 -14.53 6.25 9.48
N ILE A 39 -14.47 6.95 8.34
CA ILE A 39 -15.60 7.06 7.39
C ILE A 39 -15.99 5.67 6.85
N LEU A 40 -15.01 4.86 6.45
CA LEU A 40 -15.27 3.52 5.93
C LEU A 40 -15.90 2.59 6.95
N VAL A 41 -15.42 2.62 8.19
CA VAL A 41 -15.99 1.84 9.29
C VAL A 41 -17.43 2.28 9.56
N PHE A 42 -17.69 3.59 9.55
CA PHE A 42 -19.04 4.12 9.73
C PHE A 42 -20.00 3.68 8.62
N ASP A 43 -19.56 3.70 7.36
CA ASP A 43 -20.38 3.23 6.25
C ASP A 43 -20.60 1.72 6.28
N GLY A 44 -19.57 0.93 6.63
CA GLY A 44 -19.70 -0.51 6.87
C GLY A 44 -20.73 -0.82 7.97
N PHE A 45 -20.73 -0.03 9.04
CA PHE A 45 -21.68 -0.16 10.14
C PHE A 45 -23.12 0.14 9.71
N LYS A 46 -23.34 1.16 8.87
CA LYS A 46 -24.68 1.43 8.31
C LYS A 46 -25.21 0.28 7.46
N ILE A 47 -24.34 -0.37 6.68
CA ILE A 47 -24.74 -1.53 5.86
C ILE A 47 -25.25 -2.65 6.77
N LEU A 48 -24.59 -2.89 7.90
CA LEU A 48 -24.99 -3.90 8.88
C LEU A 48 -26.32 -3.56 9.57
N LEU A 49 -26.55 -2.29 9.93
CA LEU A 49 -27.82 -1.87 10.54
C LEU A 49 -29.00 -1.96 9.57
N ASN A 50 -28.78 -1.68 8.29
CA ASN A 50 -29.81 -1.66 7.27
C ASN A 50 -29.95 -3.01 6.53
N ILE A 51 -29.44 -4.11 7.11
CA ILE A 51 -29.39 -5.41 6.42
C ILE A 51 -30.78 -5.91 5.97
N PHE A 52 -31.82 -5.57 6.74
CA PHE A 52 -33.21 -5.91 6.47
C PHE A 52 -33.85 -5.10 5.32
N SER A 53 -33.19 -4.02 4.87
CA SER A 53 -33.68 -3.18 3.77
C SER A 53 -33.19 -3.64 2.40
N TYR A 54 -32.23 -4.57 2.34
CA TYR A 54 -31.74 -5.13 1.08
C TYR A 54 -32.61 -6.32 0.66
N GLU A 55 -32.94 -6.40 -0.63
CA GLU A 55 -33.78 -7.49 -1.15
C GLU A 55 -33.13 -8.88 -1.01
N ASN A 56 -31.79 -8.93 -1.01
CA ASN A 56 -31.02 -10.16 -0.90
C ASN A 56 -29.91 -10.05 0.14
N PHE A 57 -29.87 -10.98 1.10
CA PHE A 57 -28.83 -11.04 2.13
C PHE A 57 -27.42 -11.12 1.54
N SER A 58 -27.23 -11.87 0.45
CA SER A 58 -25.95 -12.00 -0.24
C SER A 58 -25.42 -10.66 -0.76
N GLN A 59 -26.30 -9.78 -1.22
CA GLN A 59 -25.90 -8.47 -1.73
C GLN A 59 -25.38 -7.57 -0.61
N ALA A 60 -26.04 -7.58 0.55
CA ALA A 60 -25.56 -6.86 1.73
C ALA A 60 -24.20 -7.39 2.22
N ALA A 61 -24.00 -8.72 2.19
CA ALA A 61 -22.73 -9.35 2.56
C ALA A 61 -21.58 -8.95 1.63
N ILE A 62 -21.81 -8.88 0.31
CA ILE A 62 -20.81 -8.44 -0.66
C ILE A 62 -20.45 -6.96 -0.43
N LEU A 63 -21.45 -6.09 -0.24
CA LEU A 63 -21.23 -4.66 0.03
C LEU A 63 -20.44 -4.44 1.32
N PHE A 64 -20.74 -5.24 2.36
CA PHE A 64 -20.00 -5.20 3.61
C PHE A 64 -18.57 -5.71 3.45
N LEU A 65 -18.37 -6.81 2.72
CA LEU A 65 -17.04 -7.35 2.42
C LEU A 65 -16.19 -6.33 1.66
N ASP A 66 -16.77 -5.59 0.71
CA ASP A 66 -16.08 -4.51 0.01
C ASP A 66 -15.57 -3.44 0.99
N LYS A 67 -16.40 -2.98 1.93
CA LYS A 67 -15.95 -2.03 2.96
C LYS A 67 -14.84 -2.57 3.84
N ILE A 68 -14.92 -3.84 4.24
CA ILE A 68 -13.85 -4.50 5.00
C ILE A 68 -12.58 -4.59 4.17
N LEU A 69 -12.68 -4.99 2.90
CA LEU A 69 -11.53 -5.11 2.00
C LEU A 69 -10.82 -3.76 1.90
N ILE A 70 -11.57 -2.68 1.64
CA ILE A 70 -11.07 -1.29 1.59
C ILE A 70 -10.43 -0.91 2.94
N ALA A 71 -11.08 -1.20 4.07
CA ALA A 71 -10.56 -0.92 5.40
C ALA A 71 -9.23 -1.64 5.69
N LEU A 72 -9.05 -2.88 5.21
CA LEU A 72 -7.78 -3.60 5.33
C LEU A 72 -6.65 -2.90 4.58
N ILE A 73 -6.91 -2.33 3.39
CA ILE A 73 -5.88 -1.55 2.67
C ILE A 73 -5.50 -0.28 3.44
N PHE A 74 -6.46 0.37 4.08
CA PHE A 74 -6.16 1.52 4.94
C PHE A 74 -5.25 1.10 6.09
N ILE A 75 -5.55 0.00 6.76
CA ILE A 75 -4.70 -0.53 7.84
C ILE A 75 -3.31 -0.87 7.32
N GLU A 76 -3.21 -1.49 6.14
CA GLU A 76 -1.95 -1.84 5.51
C GLU A 76 -1.10 -0.60 5.20
N ILE A 77 -1.69 0.40 4.54
CA ILE A 77 -1.00 1.65 4.24
C ILE A 77 -0.63 2.36 5.56
N PHE A 78 -1.48 2.34 6.58
CA PHE A 78 -1.20 2.95 7.88
C PHE A 78 0.00 2.30 8.57
N TYR A 79 0.10 0.97 8.54
CA TYR A 79 1.27 0.24 9.04
C TYR A 79 2.54 0.72 8.34
N THR A 80 2.47 1.03 7.05
CA THR A 80 3.67 1.35 6.27
C THR A 80 4.13 2.78 6.46
N VAL A 81 3.18 3.69 6.67
CA VAL A 81 3.48 5.05 7.16
C VAL A 81 4.11 4.97 8.56
N GLN A 82 3.60 4.13 9.46
CA GLN A 82 4.23 3.94 10.77
C GLN A 82 5.67 3.42 10.65
N VAL A 83 5.91 2.42 9.81
CA VAL A 83 7.26 1.89 9.62
C VAL A 83 8.20 2.94 9.01
N ALA A 84 7.72 3.73 8.05
CA ALA A 84 8.49 4.84 7.48
C ALA A 84 8.85 5.92 8.52
N LEU A 85 7.95 6.18 9.48
CA LEU A 85 8.19 7.09 10.61
C LEU A 85 9.17 6.52 11.65
N LEU A 86 9.08 5.23 11.94
CA LEU A 86 9.86 4.56 12.99
C LEU A 86 11.29 4.23 12.55
N GLU A 87 11.52 3.89 11.28
CA GLU A 87 12.82 3.50 10.77
C GLU A 87 13.49 4.65 9.98
N LYS A 88 14.33 5.46 10.67
CA LYS A 88 15.10 6.55 10.04
C LYS A 88 16.23 6.11 9.11
N SER A 89 16.38 4.82 8.82
CA SER A 89 17.46 4.29 7.99
C SER A 89 16.94 3.86 6.62
N ALA A 90 17.28 4.62 5.58
CA ALA A 90 16.81 4.43 4.19
C ALA A 90 16.91 2.98 3.66
N ILE A 91 17.90 2.20 4.12
CA ILE A 91 18.12 0.82 3.69
C ILE A 91 17.07 -0.13 4.29
N LYS A 92 16.56 0.14 5.49
CA LYS A 92 15.51 -0.69 6.11
C LYS A 92 14.12 -0.41 5.54
N CYS A 93 13.88 0.81 5.05
CA CYS A 93 12.58 1.23 4.51
C CYS A 93 12.18 0.51 3.21
N VAL A 94 13.11 -0.13 2.51
CA VAL A 94 12.84 -0.79 1.23
C VAL A 94 12.02 -2.07 1.40
N GLU A 95 12.30 -2.87 2.44
CA GLU A 95 11.58 -4.12 2.71
C GLU A 95 10.07 -3.91 2.98
N PRO A 96 9.64 -3.03 3.91
CA PRO A 96 8.23 -2.76 4.14
C PRO A 96 7.56 -2.18 2.88
N PHE A 97 8.25 -1.34 2.10
CA PHE A 97 7.70 -0.81 0.85
C PHE A 97 7.41 -1.90 -0.19
N LEU A 98 8.31 -2.89 -0.37
CA LEU A 98 8.05 -4.03 -1.25
C LEU A 98 6.86 -4.86 -0.76
N LEU A 99 6.70 -5.02 0.56
CA LEU A 99 5.55 -5.72 1.13
C LEU A 99 4.24 -4.99 0.77
N VAL A 100 4.19 -3.65 0.83
CA VAL A 100 3.02 -2.87 0.36
C VAL A 100 2.75 -3.07 -1.11
N ALA A 101 3.80 -3.03 -1.93
CA ALA A 101 3.63 -3.19 -3.37
C ALA A 101 3.04 -4.58 -3.69
N ILE A 102 3.49 -5.62 -2.99
CA ILE A 102 2.92 -6.96 -3.10
C ILE A 102 1.45 -6.98 -2.64
N THR A 103 1.14 -6.43 -1.46
CA THR A 103 -0.24 -6.45 -0.94
C THR A 103 -1.20 -5.61 -1.80
N ALA A 104 -0.75 -4.48 -2.36
CA ALA A 104 -1.52 -3.68 -3.31
C ALA A 104 -1.84 -4.45 -4.61
N LEU A 105 -0.89 -5.22 -5.13
CA LEU A 105 -1.12 -6.07 -6.30
C LEU A 105 -2.04 -7.26 -5.99
N VAL A 106 -1.86 -7.89 -4.83
CA VAL A 106 -2.76 -8.97 -4.37
C VAL A 106 -4.19 -8.44 -4.24
N ARG A 107 -4.38 -7.24 -3.70
CA ARG A 107 -5.69 -6.57 -3.66
C ARG A 107 -6.28 -6.39 -5.06
N ARG A 108 -5.50 -5.88 -6.02
CA ARG A 108 -5.95 -5.71 -7.41
C ARG A 108 -6.33 -7.05 -8.04
N LEU A 109 -5.54 -8.10 -7.79
CA LEU A 109 -5.81 -9.45 -8.26
C LEU A 109 -7.13 -10.01 -7.71
N LEU A 110 -7.43 -9.79 -6.42
CA LEU A 110 -8.69 -10.22 -5.79
C LEU A 110 -9.89 -9.46 -6.37
N ILE A 111 -9.80 -8.14 -6.51
CA ILE A 111 -10.87 -7.30 -7.07
C ILE A 111 -11.15 -7.68 -8.53
N LEU A 112 -10.09 -7.85 -9.33
CA LEU A 112 -10.21 -8.23 -10.73
C LEU A 112 -10.83 -9.63 -10.88
N SER A 113 -10.43 -10.58 -10.05
CA SER A 113 -11.01 -11.93 -10.03
C SER A 113 -12.49 -11.90 -9.65
N PHE A 114 -12.84 -11.09 -8.65
CA PHE A 114 -14.24 -10.90 -8.26
C PHE A 114 -15.06 -10.30 -9.39
N GLU A 115 -14.60 -9.22 -10.04
CA GLU A 115 -15.29 -8.58 -11.16
C GLU A 115 -15.56 -9.57 -12.30
N ILE A 116 -14.58 -10.41 -12.66
CA ILE A 116 -14.74 -11.45 -13.69
C ILE A 116 -15.82 -12.47 -13.29
N SER A 117 -15.91 -12.84 -12.01
CA SER A 117 -16.86 -13.86 -11.53
C SER A 117 -18.30 -13.35 -11.33
N HIS A 118 -18.48 -12.04 -11.12
CA HIS A 118 -19.77 -11.47 -10.70
C HIS A 118 -20.52 -10.71 -11.80
N VAL A 119 -19.84 -10.32 -12.88
CA VAL A 119 -20.50 -9.59 -13.97
C VAL A 119 -21.11 -10.60 -14.94
N GLN A 120 -22.43 -10.69 -14.92
CA GLN A 120 -23.21 -11.42 -15.93
C GLN A 120 -23.29 -10.53 -17.19
N ASP A 121 -23.13 -11.13 -18.38
CA ASP A 121 -23.16 -10.45 -19.70
C ASP A 121 -21.94 -9.57 -20.08
N VAL A 122 -20.72 -10.06 -19.82
CA VAL A 122 -19.49 -9.42 -20.31
C VAL A 122 -19.17 -9.87 -21.75
N PRO A 123 -18.89 -8.96 -22.71
CA PRO A 123 -18.43 -9.34 -24.04
C PRO A 123 -17.11 -10.13 -23.94
N ILE A 124 -16.98 -11.19 -24.76
CA ILE A 124 -15.84 -12.12 -24.75
C ILE A 124 -14.49 -11.39 -24.86
N GLU A 125 -14.44 -10.29 -25.61
CA GLU A 125 -13.24 -9.48 -25.74
C GLU A 125 -12.79 -8.87 -24.40
N LYS A 126 -13.70 -8.32 -23.61
CA LYS A 126 -13.39 -7.74 -22.30
C LYS A 126 -12.91 -8.80 -21.32
N ILE A 127 -13.47 -10.01 -21.37
CA ILE A 127 -12.99 -11.15 -20.57
C ILE A 127 -11.54 -11.50 -20.93
N LYS A 128 -11.19 -11.55 -22.23
CA LYS A 128 -9.81 -11.82 -22.67
C LYS A 128 -8.83 -10.75 -22.15
N TYR A 129 -9.21 -9.48 -22.20
CA TYR A 129 -8.39 -8.40 -21.65
C TYR A 129 -8.24 -8.49 -20.12
N SER A 130 -9.30 -8.82 -19.38
CA SER A 130 -9.20 -9.02 -17.93
C SER A 130 -8.33 -10.24 -17.57
N LEU A 131 -8.35 -11.32 -18.37
CA LEU A 131 -7.48 -12.48 -18.16
C LEU A 131 -6.00 -12.16 -18.40
N ILE A 132 -5.66 -11.38 -19.45
CA ILE A 132 -4.26 -10.97 -19.67
C ILE A 132 -3.78 -10.03 -18.54
N GLU A 133 -4.65 -9.14 -18.07
CA GLU A 133 -4.36 -8.26 -16.93
C GLU A 133 -4.10 -9.09 -15.66
N LEU A 134 -4.93 -10.11 -15.40
CA LEU A 134 -4.78 -11.01 -14.25
C LEU A 134 -3.42 -11.73 -14.25
N VAL A 135 -3.00 -12.27 -15.41
CA VAL A 135 -1.69 -12.90 -15.58
C VAL A 135 -0.56 -11.88 -15.39
N GLY A 136 -0.71 -10.67 -15.94
CA GLY A 136 0.27 -9.59 -15.78
C GLY A 136 0.48 -9.19 -14.31
N ILE A 137 -0.61 -9.06 -13.55
CA ILE A 137 -0.55 -8.78 -12.11
C ILE A 137 0.12 -9.95 -11.37
N GLY A 138 -0.25 -11.19 -11.68
CA GLY A 138 0.37 -12.38 -11.09
C GLY A 138 1.88 -12.44 -11.32
N PHE A 139 2.32 -12.16 -12.54
CA PHE A 139 3.75 -12.08 -12.88
C PHE A 139 4.47 -10.98 -12.10
N LEU A 140 3.87 -9.79 -11.98
CA LEU A 140 4.46 -8.68 -11.24
C LEU A 140 4.61 -9.00 -9.74
N ILE A 141 3.62 -9.69 -9.14
CA ILE A 141 3.72 -10.18 -7.75
C ILE A 141 4.93 -11.10 -7.58
N LEU A 142 5.11 -12.06 -8.48
CA LEU A 142 6.25 -12.98 -8.45
C LEU A 142 7.59 -12.24 -8.58
N ALA A 143 7.67 -11.26 -9.48
CA ALA A 143 8.86 -10.43 -9.65
C ALA A 143 9.21 -9.63 -8.37
N LEU A 144 8.20 -9.07 -7.70
CA LEU A 144 8.40 -8.36 -6.43
C LEU A 144 8.82 -9.28 -5.29
N ILE A 145 8.22 -10.47 -5.19
CA ILE A 145 8.64 -11.50 -4.22
C ILE A 145 10.10 -11.88 -4.47
N TRP A 146 10.50 -12.04 -5.73
CA TRP A 146 11.89 -12.32 -6.07
C TRP A 146 12.84 -11.19 -5.64
N GLY A 147 12.46 -9.94 -5.90
CA GLY A 147 13.19 -8.76 -5.42
C GLY A 147 13.33 -8.73 -3.89
N LEU A 148 12.25 -9.08 -3.18
CA LEU A 148 12.24 -9.16 -1.71
C LEU A 148 13.21 -10.24 -1.20
N ILE A 149 13.24 -11.41 -1.84
CA ILE A 149 14.16 -12.51 -1.49
C ILE A 149 15.62 -12.07 -1.69
N LEU A 150 15.94 -11.42 -2.82
CA LEU A 150 17.28 -10.91 -3.10
C LEU A 150 17.72 -9.86 -2.07
N LEU A 151 16.81 -8.95 -1.70
CA LEU A 151 17.08 -7.92 -0.70
C LEU A 151 17.38 -8.55 0.67
N ARG A 152 16.58 -9.54 1.10
CA ARG A 152 16.78 -10.27 2.35
C ARG A 152 18.11 -11.03 2.36
N LYS A 153 18.47 -11.67 1.24
CA LYS A 153 19.74 -12.40 1.10
C LYS A 153 20.95 -11.48 1.25
N THR A 154 20.95 -10.35 0.54
CA THR A 154 22.05 -9.37 0.57
C THR A 154 22.27 -8.81 1.97
N ARG A 155 21.19 -8.62 2.74
CA ARG A 155 21.27 -8.13 4.12
C ARG A 155 21.88 -9.15 5.08
N ARG A 156 21.56 -10.44 4.89
CA ARG A 156 22.10 -11.53 5.71
C ARG A 156 23.63 -11.66 5.52
N GLU A 157 24.11 -11.58 4.29
CA GLU A 157 25.55 -11.64 3.97
C GLU A 157 26.35 -10.48 4.62
N LYS A 158 25.79 -9.27 4.65
CA LYS A 158 26.41 -8.13 5.36
C LYS A 158 26.51 -8.33 6.87
N ASN A 159 25.53 -8.97 7.50
CA ASN A 159 25.55 -9.23 8.94
C ASN A 159 26.52 -10.36 9.32
N GLU A 160 26.76 -11.32 8.42
CA GLU A 160 27.72 -12.42 8.62
C GLU A 160 29.18 -11.94 8.43
N SER A 161 29.42 -10.91 7.62
CA SER A 161 30.75 -10.32 7.38
C SER A 161 31.24 -9.36 8.50
N GLN A 162 30.38 -9.05 9.47
CA GLN A 162 30.68 -8.19 10.63
C GLN A 162 30.88 -8.98 11.94
N LYS A 163 30.84 -10.32 11.89
CA LYS A 163 31.22 -11.22 12.99
C LYS A 163 32.59 -11.81 12.74
#